data_AF-A0A2G5SJ07-F1
#
_entry.id   AF-A0A2G5SJ07-F1
#
_cell.length_a   1.000
_cell.length_b   1.000
_cell.length_c   1.000
_cell.angle_alpha   90.00
_cell.angle_beta   90.00
_cell.angle_gamma   90.00
#
_symmetry.space_group_name_H-M   'P 1'
#
loop_
_entity.id
_entity.type
_entity.pdbx_description
1 polymer ?
#
loop_
_entity_poly.entity_id
_entity_poly.type
_entity_poly.pdbx_seq_one_letter_code
_entity_poly.pdbx_strand_id
1 'polypeptide(L)'
;MLKIFGKVSDSDLNKAPTDENCTQTCFSDSDCILAFFNEISNCQLFFYNSTETLEVQETNRDDGLFVAFKTNLSTTDLEHCPIESEISPKIFLGEDPISWANTSDSTWQFKKCIGNWKMFKRSNPDITVCMQVFILGKGTTQKEAEDYCSSMGKKVTGVAMVEESQWILNRTGELLNVTEWTKSEHYKGVWIDGERKGEGLYDITWSDGYTEGYGAFEDEWAYLDSGLTVAEDCLFVSKTPRKGIIDDVPCGDGAGLPHGVACGYKLE
;
A
#
# COMPACT_ATOMS: atom_id res chain seq x y z
N MET A 1 8.16 22.35 -8.74
CA MET A 1 8.09 21.08 -9.51
C MET A 1 9.45 20.85 -10.14
N LEU A 2 9.92 19.61 -10.19
CA LEU A 2 11.17 19.25 -10.85
C LEU A 2 10.92 19.01 -12.34
N LYS A 3 11.55 19.78 -13.22
CA LYS A 3 11.35 19.70 -14.67
C LYS A 3 12.54 19.03 -15.36
N ILE A 4 12.26 18.10 -16.27
CA ILE A 4 13.24 17.43 -17.12
C ILE A 4 12.77 17.45 -18.58
N PHE A 5 13.70 17.14 -19.50
CA PHE A 5 13.32 16.73 -20.86
C PHE A 5 12.82 15.29 -20.79
N GLY A 6 11.59 15.06 -21.19
CA GLY A 6 11.01 13.73 -21.09
C GLY A 6 9.63 13.63 -21.73
N LYS A 7 9.19 12.40 -21.90
CA LYS A 7 7.87 12.04 -22.41
C LYS A 7 7.22 10.99 -21.52
N VAL A 8 5.89 11.00 -21.47
CA VAL A 8 5.11 9.92 -20.85
C VAL A 8 4.80 8.87 -21.91
N SER A 9 5.21 7.60 -21.69
CA SER A 9 5.23 6.56 -22.73
C SER A 9 3.86 6.30 -23.39
N ASP A 10 2.78 6.29 -22.60
CA ASP A 10 1.41 6.00 -23.08
C ASP A 10 0.57 7.26 -23.38
N SER A 11 1.24 8.39 -23.65
CA SER A 11 0.58 9.70 -23.74
C SER A 11 0.87 10.42 -25.05
N ASP A 12 -0.16 11.00 -25.67
CA ASP A 12 -0.05 11.76 -26.91
C ASP A 12 -0.52 13.21 -26.72
N LEU A 13 0.45 14.14 -26.66
CA LEU A 13 0.19 15.58 -26.50
C LEU A 13 -0.51 16.23 -27.69
N ASN A 14 -0.59 15.58 -28.86
CA ASN A 14 -1.27 16.18 -30.01
C ASN A 14 -2.78 16.37 -29.77
N LYS A 15 -3.34 15.65 -28.79
CA LYS A 15 -4.75 15.73 -28.39
C LYS A 15 -4.97 16.52 -27.10
N ALA A 16 -3.89 16.95 -26.46
CA ALA A 16 -3.95 17.63 -25.19
C ALA A 16 -4.36 19.10 -25.36
N PRO A 17 -5.12 19.69 -24.42
CA PRO A 17 -5.46 21.10 -24.46
C PRO A 17 -4.21 21.97 -24.32
N THR A 18 -4.30 23.22 -24.79
CA THR A 18 -3.23 24.20 -24.60
C THR A 18 -3.34 24.84 -23.22
N ASP A 19 -2.25 24.80 -22.44
CA ASP A 19 -2.09 25.52 -21.17
C ASP A 19 -0.66 26.07 -21.06
N GLU A 20 -0.51 27.38 -21.25
CA GLU A 20 0.79 28.08 -21.13
C GLU A 20 1.38 28.00 -19.71
N ASN A 21 0.56 27.71 -18.70
CA ASN A 21 0.94 27.61 -17.31
C ASN A 21 0.88 26.17 -16.78
N CYS A 22 0.96 25.16 -17.65
CA CYS A 22 0.84 23.73 -17.33
C CYS A 22 1.53 23.30 -16.01
N THR A 23 2.76 23.75 -15.81
CA THR A 23 3.53 23.45 -14.58
C THR A 23 2.91 24.11 -13.35
N GLN A 24 2.49 25.37 -13.45
CA GLN A 24 1.86 26.10 -12.35
C GLN A 24 0.47 25.55 -12.04
N THR A 25 -0.31 25.18 -13.07
CA THR A 25 -1.62 24.54 -12.92
C THR A 25 -1.49 23.27 -12.10
N CYS A 26 -0.56 22.37 -12.45
CA CYS A 26 -0.30 21.16 -11.68
C CYS A 26 0.24 21.45 -10.26
N PHE A 27 1.09 22.46 -10.11
CA PHE A 27 1.62 22.82 -8.80
C PHE A 27 0.52 23.29 -7.84
N SER A 28 -0.44 24.07 -8.34
CA SER A 28 -1.57 24.60 -7.56
C SER A 28 -2.65 23.56 -7.29
N ASP A 29 -2.82 22.56 -8.17
CA ASP A 29 -3.82 21.50 -8.00
C ASP A 29 -3.39 20.48 -6.92
N SER A 30 -4.24 20.22 -5.93
CA SER A 30 -3.88 19.33 -4.81
C SER A 30 -3.71 17.86 -5.19
N ASP A 31 -4.26 17.41 -6.32
CA ASP A 31 -4.25 16.01 -6.75
C ASP A 31 -3.23 15.77 -7.89
N CYS A 32 -2.79 16.80 -8.60
CA CYS A 32 -1.83 16.64 -9.69
C CYS A 32 -0.46 16.15 -9.20
N ILE A 33 0.12 15.17 -9.89
CA ILE A 33 1.43 14.56 -9.58
C ILE A 33 2.48 14.76 -10.67
N LEU A 34 2.04 14.98 -11.91
CA LEU A 34 2.91 15.12 -13.07
C LEU A 34 2.25 16.03 -14.11
N ALA A 35 3.04 16.93 -14.69
CA ALA A 35 2.66 17.67 -15.89
C ALA A 35 3.53 17.22 -17.07
N PHE A 36 2.90 16.89 -18.20
CA PHE A 36 3.56 16.57 -19.47
C PHE A 36 3.16 17.62 -20.51
N PHE A 37 4.14 18.27 -21.14
CA PHE A 37 3.87 19.35 -22.08
C PHE A 37 4.96 19.53 -23.14
N ASN A 38 4.66 20.33 -24.17
CA ASN A 38 5.59 20.63 -25.27
C ASN A 38 5.81 22.13 -25.47
N GLU A 39 6.66 22.50 -26.43
CA GLU A 39 7.02 23.89 -26.73
C GLU A 39 5.85 24.78 -27.19
N ILE A 40 4.79 24.18 -27.74
CA ILE A 40 3.57 24.90 -28.15
C ILE A 40 2.49 24.88 -27.06
N SER A 41 2.87 24.55 -25.82
CA SER A 41 2.03 24.57 -24.63
C SER A 41 0.87 23.57 -24.62
N ASN A 42 0.89 22.52 -25.45
CA ASN A 42 -0.03 21.39 -25.24
C ASN A 42 0.33 20.73 -23.91
N CYS A 43 -0.66 20.57 -23.04
CA CYS A 43 -0.47 20.20 -21.64
C CYS A 43 -1.40 19.07 -21.24
N GLN A 44 -0.81 18.02 -20.69
CA GLN A 44 -1.53 16.91 -20.07
C GLN A 44 -1.11 16.77 -18.61
N LEU A 45 -2.10 16.76 -17.73
CA LEU A 45 -1.93 16.63 -16.29
C LEU A 45 -2.29 15.22 -15.86
N PHE A 46 -1.52 14.66 -14.94
CA PHE A 46 -1.78 13.37 -14.32
C PHE A 46 -2.06 13.57 -12.84
N PHE A 47 -3.14 12.95 -12.37
CA PHE A 47 -3.66 13.13 -11.01
C PHE A 47 -3.50 11.86 -10.19
N TYR A 48 -3.18 12.01 -8.91
CA TYR A 48 -2.90 10.91 -7.99
C TYR A 48 -4.08 9.95 -7.87
N ASN A 49 -5.32 10.46 -7.78
CA ASN A 49 -6.48 9.60 -7.63
C ASN A 49 -6.80 8.75 -8.88
N SER A 50 -6.45 9.23 -10.07
CA SER A 50 -6.77 8.56 -11.34
C SER A 50 -5.61 7.76 -11.94
N THR A 51 -4.44 7.75 -11.29
CA THR A 51 -3.21 7.25 -11.90
C THR A 51 -2.55 6.21 -11.00
N GLU A 52 -2.54 4.95 -11.42
CA GLU A 52 -1.88 3.86 -10.69
C GLU A 52 -0.43 3.65 -11.14
N THR A 53 -0.17 3.84 -12.44
CA THR A 53 1.15 3.68 -13.04
C THR A 53 1.46 4.82 -14.00
N LEU A 54 2.71 5.29 -14.01
CA LEU A 54 3.25 6.12 -15.09
C LEU A 54 4.66 5.68 -15.42
N GLU A 55 5.02 5.84 -16.68
CA GLU A 55 6.38 5.71 -17.16
C GLU A 55 6.77 7.01 -17.86
N VAL A 56 7.89 7.59 -17.42
CA VAL A 56 8.50 8.77 -18.01
C VAL A 56 9.85 8.37 -18.57
N GLN A 57 10.01 8.52 -19.88
CA GLN A 57 11.28 8.33 -20.56
C GLN A 57 11.95 9.69 -20.75
N GLU A 58 13.20 9.81 -20.35
CA GLU A 58 14.01 11.00 -20.61
C GLU A 58 14.24 11.17 -22.10
N THR A 59 14.18 12.41 -22.55
CA THR A 59 14.35 12.79 -23.96
C THR A 59 15.42 13.87 -24.08
N ASN A 60 15.76 14.24 -25.30
CA ASN A 60 16.68 15.34 -25.54
C ASN A 60 15.93 16.66 -25.68
N ARG A 61 16.70 17.75 -25.69
CA ARG A 61 16.17 19.09 -25.95
C ARG A 61 15.45 19.18 -27.29
N ASP A 62 16.02 18.54 -28.31
CA ASP A 62 15.52 18.62 -29.69
C ASP A 62 14.14 17.97 -29.87
N ASP A 63 13.71 17.12 -28.93
CA ASP A 63 12.36 16.55 -28.93
C ASP A 63 11.27 17.57 -28.54
N GLY A 64 11.65 18.67 -27.86
CA GLY A 64 10.70 19.71 -27.44
C GLY A 64 9.65 19.23 -26.43
N LEU A 65 9.94 18.11 -25.73
CA LEU A 65 9.06 17.47 -24.76
C LEU A 65 9.57 17.66 -23.34
N PHE A 66 8.66 17.98 -22.43
CA PHE A 66 8.98 18.29 -21.05
C PHE A 66 8.06 17.55 -20.10
N VAL A 67 8.64 17.03 -19.03
CA VAL A 67 7.89 16.47 -17.90
C VAL A 67 8.29 17.22 -16.64
N ALA A 68 7.30 17.57 -15.82
CA ALA A 68 7.51 18.21 -14.53
C ALA A 68 6.86 17.40 -13.40
N PHE A 69 7.70 16.82 -12.54
CA PHE A 69 7.32 16.06 -11.36
C PHE A 69 6.92 16.99 -10.22
N LYS A 70 5.75 16.72 -9.63
CA LYS A 70 5.39 17.35 -8.35
C LYS A 70 6.07 16.59 -7.22
N THR A 71 7.09 17.21 -6.65
CA THR A 71 7.87 16.66 -5.55
C THR A 71 8.23 17.76 -4.57
N ASN A 72 8.47 17.39 -3.31
CA ASN A 72 9.15 18.25 -2.37
C ASN A 72 10.66 18.04 -2.55
N LEU A 73 11.38 19.09 -2.95
CA LEU A 73 12.85 19.03 -3.02
C LEU A 73 13.38 19.43 -1.65
N SER A 74 13.81 18.45 -0.87
CA SER A 74 14.58 18.68 0.34
C SER A 74 16.04 18.94 -0.04
N THR A 75 16.33 20.07 -0.68
CA THR A 75 17.72 20.52 -0.85
C THR A 75 18.14 21.26 0.41
N THR A 76 19.36 20.99 0.90
CA THR A 76 19.96 21.76 2.00
C THR A 76 20.37 23.17 1.57
N ASP A 77 20.37 23.43 0.27
CA ASP A 77 20.71 24.69 -0.37
C ASP A 77 19.56 25.12 -1.28
N LEU A 78 18.82 26.16 -0.88
CA LEU A 78 17.71 26.72 -1.65
C LEU A 78 18.19 27.62 -2.81
N GLU A 79 19.48 27.96 -2.86
CA GLU A 79 20.06 28.81 -3.91
C GLU A 79 20.59 28.02 -5.10
N HIS A 80 20.78 26.69 -4.96
CA HIS A 80 21.29 25.83 -6.02
C HIS A 80 20.32 24.70 -6.37
N CYS A 81 20.15 24.44 -7.66
CA CYS A 81 19.40 23.27 -8.12
C CYS A 81 20.14 21.99 -7.69
N PRO A 82 19.42 20.96 -7.20
CA PRO A 82 20.04 19.70 -6.81
C PRO A 82 20.77 19.07 -8.00
N ILE A 83 21.92 18.46 -7.74
CA ILE A 83 22.61 17.68 -8.76
C ILE A 83 21.78 16.44 -9.10
N GLU A 84 21.89 15.97 -10.34
CA GLU A 84 21.05 14.90 -10.88
C GLU A 84 21.08 13.62 -10.02
N SER A 85 22.22 13.29 -9.42
CA SER A 85 22.36 12.14 -8.51
C SER A 85 21.60 12.28 -7.18
N GLU A 86 21.15 13.48 -6.83
CA GLU A 86 20.35 13.75 -5.62
C GLU A 86 18.84 13.80 -5.92
N ILE A 87 18.46 13.66 -7.20
CA ILE A 87 17.06 13.69 -7.62
C ILE A 87 16.40 12.35 -7.27
N SER A 88 15.59 12.37 -6.22
CA SER A 88 14.67 11.27 -5.89
C SER A 88 13.26 11.85 -5.74
N PRO A 89 12.51 11.99 -6.85
CA PRO A 89 11.19 12.62 -6.81
C PRO A 89 10.24 11.77 -5.99
N LYS A 90 9.55 12.40 -5.03
CA LYS A 90 8.57 11.75 -4.16
C LYS A 90 7.26 12.50 -4.20
N ILE A 91 6.18 11.74 -4.35
CA ILE A 91 4.81 12.22 -4.22
C ILE A 91 4.41 12.07 -2.76
N PHE A 92 3.94 13.15 -2.15
CA PHE A 92 3.50 13.20 -0.75
C PHE A 92 1.97 13.27 -0.63
N LEU A 93 1.27 12.72 -1.62
CA LEU A 93 -0.18 12.59 -1.62
C LEU A 93 -0.56 11.19 -1.11
N GLY A 94 -1.53 11.12 -0.20
CA GLY A 94 -1.93 9.88 0.48
C GLY A 94 -1.26 9.71 1.85
N GLU A 95 -1.37 8.49 2.39
CA GLU A 95 -0.81 8.15 3.72
C GLU A 95 0.72 7.95 3.66
N ASP A 96 1.23 7.40 2.55
CA ASP A 96 2.64 7.08 2.36
C ASP A 96 3.28 7.90 1.23
N PRO A 97 4.50 8.43 1.42
CA PRO A 97 5.27 9.00 0.33
C PRO A 97 5.61 7.95 -0.72
N ILE A 98 5.29 8.22 -1.99
CA ILE A 98 5.57 7.31 -3.10
C ILE A 98 6.75 7.86 -3.91
N SER A 99 7.81 7.07 -4.00
CA SER A 99 9.01 7.45 -4.76
C SER A 99 8.85 7.07 -6.23
N TRP A 100 9.31 7.92 -7.13
CA TRP A 100 9.58 7.52 -8.50
C TRP A 100 10.80 6.62 -8.52
N ALA A 101 10.66 5.42 -9.07
CA ALA A 101 11.75 4.48 -9.24
C ALA A 101 12.47 4.75 -10.56
N ASN A 102 13.77 4.99 -10.50
CA ASN A 102 14.59 4.98 -11.69
C ASN A 102 14.87 3.50 -12.05
N THR A 103 14.27 3.03 -13.14
CA THR A 103 14.33 1.62 -13.57
C THR A 103 15.49 1.35 -14.53
N SER A 104 16.02 2.42 -15.13
CA SER A 104 17.22 2.46 -15.99
C SER A 104 17.66 3.91 -16.11
N ASP A 105 18.91 4.16 -16.52
CA ASP A 105 19.53 5.49 -16.59
C ASP A 105 18.66 6.61 -17.20
N SER A 106 17.65 6.29 -18.01
CA SER A 106 16.73 7.25 -18.66
C SER A 106 15.23 6.97 -18.48
N THR A 107 14.82 6.09 -17.55
CA THR A 107 13.39 5.76 -17.37
C THR A 107 12.96 5.81 -15.90
N TRP A 108 11.97 6.67 -15.63
CA TRP A 108 11.34 6.85 -14.34
C TRP A 108 9.96 6.19 -14.31
N GLN A 109 9.71 5.39 -13.29
CA GLN A 109 8.44 4.70 -13.10
C GLN A 109 7.77 5.15 -11.80
N PHE A 110 6.50 5.50 -11.90
CA PHE A 110 5.62 5.68 -10.77
C PHE A 110 4.68 4.49 -10.70
N LYS A 111 4.52 3.95 -9.50
CA LYS A 111 3.58 2.86 -9.25
C LYS A 111 2.99 3.01 -7.85
N LYS A 112 1.67 2.92 -7.76
CA LYS A 112 0.95 2.95 -6.48
C LYS A 112 -0.09 1.85 -6.40
N CYS A 113 -0.60 1.61 -5.20
CA CYS A 113 -1.75 0.74 -5.04
C CYS A 113 -3.03 1.36 -5.62
N ILE A 114 -3.99 0.48 -5.90
CA ILE A 114 -5.33 0.85 -6.38
C ILE A 114 -6.01 1.72 -5.33
N GLY A 115 -6.57 2.85 -5.78
CA GLY A 115 -7.25 3.79 -4.91
C GLY A 115 -6.36 4.27 -3.75
N ASN A 116 -6.81 4.00 -2.52
CA ASN A 116 -6.19 4.38 -1.26
C ASN A 116 -5.69 3.17 -0.44
N TRP A 117 -5.39 2.04 -1.10
CA TRP A 117 -4.83 0.87 -0.42
C TRP A 117 -3.44 1.21 0.14
N LYS A 118 -3.15 0.70 1.33
CA LYS A 118 -1.91 0.96 2.04
C LYS A 118 -0.74 0.25 1.37
N MET A 119 0.37 0.96 1.20
CA MET A 119 1.61 0.42 0.64
C MET A 119 2.56 0.03 1.78
N PHE A 120 3.04 -1.21 1.76
CA PHE A 120 4.13 -1.66 2.62
C PHE A 120 5.29 -2.15 1.77
N LYS A 121 6.48 -1.61 2.04
CA LYS A 121 7.73 -2.14 1.48
C LYS A 121 8.29 -3.17 2.46
N ARG A 122 8.36 -4.42 2.02
CA ARG A 122 9.02 -5.51 2.74
C ARG A 122 10.46 -5.61 2.29
N SER A 123 11.36 -6.01 3.18
CA SER A 123 12.77 -6.23 2.87
C SER A 123 13.11 -7.70 2.62
N ASN A 124 12.21 -8.62 2.99
CA ASN A 124 12.40 -10.06 2.84
C ASN A 124 11.07 -10.77 2.49
N PRO A 125 10.80 -11.05 1.20
CA PRO A 125 11.55 -10.58 0.03
C PRO A 125 11.41 -9.06 -0.17
N ASP A 126 12.30 -8.44 -0.96
CA ASP A 126 12.18 -7.02 -1.35
C ASP A 126 11.01 -6.86 -2.34
N ILE A 127 9.82 -6.65 -1.77
CA ILE A 127 8.57 -6.50 -2.50
C ILE A 127 7.75 -5.37 -1.89
N THR A 128 6.87 -4.79 -2.71
CA THR A 128 5.83 -3.89 -2.21
C THR A 128 4.51 -4.64 -2.19
N VAL A 129 3.78 -4.58 -1.09
CA VAL A 129 2.44 -5.14 -0.95
C VAL A 129 1.42 -4.03 -0.73
N CYS A 130 0.24 -4.24 -1.30
CA CYS A 130 -0.91 -3.36 -1.19
C CYS A 130 -1.95 -4.02 -0.29
N MET A 131 -2.37 -3.36 0.78
CA MET A 131 -3.31 -3.93 1.76
C MET A 131 -4.52 -3.02 1.99
N GLN A 132 -5.69 -3.61 2.22
CA GLN A 132 -6.87 -2.89 2.68
C GLN A 132 -7.71 -3.77 3.61
N VAL A 133 -8.31 -3.14 4.62
CA VAL A 133 -9.22 -3.78 5.57
C VAL A 133 -10.66 -3.54 5.13
N PHE A 134 -11.46 -4.61 5.16
CA PHE A 134 -12.88 -4.57 4.82
C PHE A 134 -13.70 -5.17 5.95
N ILE A 135 -14.68 -4.40 6.45
CA ILE A 135 -15.65 -4.87 7.45
C ILE A 135 -16.85 -5.49 6.71
N LEU A 136 -17.06 -6.79 6.89
CA LEU A 136 -18.12 -7.55 6.22
C LEU A 136 -19.32 -7.80 7.13
N GLY A 137 -19.12 -7.72 8.45
CA GLY A 137 -20.16 -7.90 9.45
C GLY A 137 -19.69 -8.75 10.62
N LYS A 138 -20.36 -8.63 11.76
CA LYS A 138 -20.04 -9.45 12.94
C LYS A 138 -20.25 -10.93 12.64
N GLY A 139 -19.26 -11.75 12.96
CA GLY A 139 -19.30 -13.20 12.74
C GLY A 139 -18.94 -13.60 11.31
N THR A 140 -18.17 -12.77 10.62
CA THR A 140 -17.63 -13.10 9.30
C THR A 140 -16.83 -14.41 9.40
N THR A 141 -17.21 -15.40 8.60
CA THR A 141 -16.48 -16.67 8.51
C THR A 141 -15.21 -16.51 7.68
N GLN A 142 -14.25 -17.42 7.85
CA GLN A 142 -13.03 -17.43 7.04
C GLN A 142 -13.36 -17.57 5.55
N LYS A 143 -14.37 -18.38 5.22
CA LYS A 143 -14.79 -18.60 3.84
C LYS A 143 -15.37 -17.33 3.20
N GLU A 144 -16.20 -16.58 3.93
CA GLU A 144 -16.73 -15.30 3.44
C GLU A 144 -15.62 -14.26 3.24
N ALA A 145 -14.63 -14.23 4.13
CA ALA A 145 -13.46 -13.38 4.01
C ALA A 145 -12.63 -13.72 2.74
N GLU A 146 -12.37 -15.00 2.50
CA GLU A 146 -11.66 -15.49 1.30
C GLU A 146 -12.44 -15.18 0.02
N ASP A 147 -13.74 -15.46 0.00
CA ASP A 147 -14.60 -15.21 -1.16
C ASP A 147 -14.69 -13.71 -1.47
N TYR A 148 -14.71 -12.86 -0.44
CA TYR A 148 -14.72 -11.41 -0.61
C TYR A 148 -13.43 -10.91 -1.29
N CYS A 149 -12.25 -11.27 -0.77
CA CYS A 149 -10.99 -10.87 -1.41
C CYS A 149 -10.89 -11.43 -2.84
N SER A 150 -11.28 -12.69 -3.04
CA SER A 150 -11.24 -13.37 -4.34
C SER A 150 -12.17 -12.71 -5.36
N SER A 151 -13.32 -12.19 -4.94
CA SER A 151 -14.27 -11.48 -5.82
C SER A 151 -13.68 -10.22 -6.46
N MET A 152 -12.67 -9.62 -5.82
CA MET A 152 -11.91 -8.47 -6.35
C MET A 152 -10.62 -8.88 -7.07
N GLY A 153 -10.39 -10.19 -7.25
CA GLY A 153 -9.13 -10.74 -7.79
C GLY A 153 -7.95 -10.56 -6.83
N LYS A 154 -8.21 -10.48 -5.51
CA LYS A 154 -7.22 -10.29 -4.45
C LYS A 154 -7.19 -11.51 -3.53
N LYS A 155 -6.22 -11.55 -2.63
CA LYS A 155 -6.07 -12.63 -1.63
C LYS A 155 -6.39 -12.09 -0.24
N VAL A 156 -6.80 -12.97 0.69
CA VAL A 156 -6.58 -12.68 2.12
C VAL A 156 -5.08 -12.54 2.28
N THR A 157 -4.61 -11.48 2.92
CA THR A 157 -3.17 -11.17 2.94
C THR A 157 -2.53 -11.57 4.25
N GLY A 158 -1.32 -12.10 4.15
CA GLY A 158 -0.46 -12.35 5.30
C GLY A 158 0.22 -11.07 5.78
N VAL A 159 0.76 -11.15 6.99
CA VAL A 159 1.51 -10.08 7.66
C VAL A 159 2.95 -10.54 7.89
N ALA A 160 3.90 -9.84 7.29
CA ALA A 160 5.32 -10.14 7.39
C ALA A 160 6.00 -9.39 8.55
N MET A 161 5.47 -8.22 8.94
CA MET A 161 6.04 -7.35 9.97
C MET A 161 5.00 -6.82 10.96
N VAL A 162 5.46 -6.40 12.14
CA VAL A 162 4.60 -5.93 13.24
C VAL A 162 3.77 -4.72 12.82
N GLU A 163 4.36 -3.81 12.05
CA GLU A 163 3.74 -2.57 11.57
C GLU A 163 2.50 -2.84 10.71
N GLU A 164 2.51 -3.91 9.90
CA GLU A 164 1.37 -4.31 9.09
C GLU A 164 0.20 -4.74 9.98
N SER A 165 0.47 -5.53 11.02
CA SER A 165 -0.55 -5.99 11.97
C SER A 165 -1.10 -4.84 12.81
N GLN A 166 -0.25 -3.92 13.26
CA GLN A 166 -0.68 -2.71 13.97
C GLN A 166 -1.55 -1.81 13.09
N TRP A 167 -1.17 -1.64 11.81
CA TRP A 167 -1.97 -0.87 10.87
C TRP A 167 -3.32 -1.53 10.62
N ILE A 168 -3.39 -2.85 10.41
CA ILE A 168 -4.65 -3.59 10.26
C ILE A 168 -5.55 -3.38 11.50
N LEU A 169 -4.99 -3.49 12.71
CA LEU A 169 -5.75 -3.29 13.95
C LEU A 169 -6.30 -1.86 14.03
N ASN A 170 -5.46 -0.86 13.82
CA ASN A 170 -5.87 0.55 13.87
C ASN A 170 -6.95 0.85 12.82
N ARG A 171 -6.74 0.38 11.59
CA ARG A 171 -7.70 0.55 10.49
C ARG A 171 -9.04 -0.13 10.78
N THR A 172 -9.00 -1.32 11.38
CA THR A 172 -10.21 -2.02 11.85
C THR A 172 -10.96 -1.18 12.89
N GLY A 173 -10.24 -0.61 13.86
CA GLY A 173 -10.81 0.27 14.88
C GLY A 173 -11.48 1.51 14.29
N GLU A 174 -10.83 2.18 13.34
CA GLU A 174 -11.41 3.31 12.59
C GLU A 174 -12.72 2.93 11.89
N LEU A 175 -12.72 1.81 11.15
CA LEU A 175 -13.89 1.36 10.38
C LEU A 175 -15.06 0.91 11.28
N LEU A 176 -14.76 0.42 12.48
CA LEU A 176 -15.75 0.04 13.48
C LEU A 176 -16.13 1.19 14.45
N ASN A 177 -15.57 2.39 14.27
CA ASN A 177 -15.71 3.53 15.19
C ASN A 177 -15.33 3.20 16.65
N VAL A 178 -14.28 2.40 16.84
CA VAL A 178 -13.71 2.08 18.15
C VAL A 178 -12.71 3.16 18.55
N THR A 179 -13.10 4.02 19.49
CA THR A 179 -12.22 5.08 20.02
C THR A 179 -11.27 4.58 21.11
N GLU A 180 -11.66 3.51 21.80
CA GLU A 180 -10.85 2.85 22.83
C GLU A 180 -11.13 1.36 22.83
N TRP A 181 -10.08 0.55 22.78
CA TRP A 181 -10.18 -0.91 22.82
C TRP A 181 -10.44 -1.39 24.25
N THR A 182 -11.71 -1.31 24.68
CA THR A 182 -12.13 -1.82 25.98
C THR A 182 -12.33 -3.35 25.96
N LYS A 183 -12.61 -3.95 27.12
CA LYS A 183 -12.84 -5.40 27.22
C LYS A 183 -13.98 -5.92 26.33
N SER A 184 -14.99 -5.10 26.01
CA SER A 184 -16.08 -5.49 25.10
C SER A 184 -15.66 -5.48 23.63
N GLU A 185 -14.53 -4.85 23.33
CA GLU A 185 -13.96 -4.71 21.99
C GLU A 185 -12.88 -5.75 21.71
N HIS A 186 -12.51 -6.54 22.72
CA HIS A 186 -11.58 -7.64 22.52
C HIS A 186 -12.12 -8.61 21.47
N TYR A 187 -11.22 -9.14 20.65
CA TYR A 187 -11.52 -10.05 19.55
C TYR A 187 -12.38 -9.45 18.43
N LYS A 188 -12.69 -8.15 18.46
CA LYS A 188 -13.18 -7.46 17.26
C LYS A 188 -12.00 -7.24 16.33
N GLY A 189 -11.89 -8.13 15.35
CA GLY A 189 -10.76 -8.19 14.45
C GLY A 189 -11.14 -8.59 13.04
N VAL A 190 -10.12 -8.81 12.22
CA VAL A 190 -10.28 -9.22 10.83
C VAL A 190 -9.36 -10.38 10.49
N TRP A 191 -9.84 -11.26 9.63
CA TRP A 191 -9.08 -12.39 9.11
C TRP A 191 -7.83 -11.89 8.37
N ILE A 192 -6.71 -12.56 8.62
CA ILE A 192 -5.48 -12.46 7.83
C ILE A 192 -5.15 -13.84 7.28
N ASP A 193 -4.27 -13.91 6.30
CA ASP A 193 -3.76 -15.19 5.82
C ASP A 193 -2.88 -15.83 6.90
N GLY A 194 -2.56 -17.11 6.74
CA GLY A 194 -1.73 -17.85 7.67
C GLY A 194 -2.49 -18.96 8.38
N GLU A 195 -1.96 -20.17 8.25
CA GLU A 195 -2.44 -21.37 8.94
C GLU A 195 -1.27 -22.03 9.68
N ARG A 196 -1.44 -22.26 10.98
CA ARG A 196 -0.48 -22.99 11.80
C ARG A 196 -0.47 -24.46 11.38
N LYS A 197 0.73 -25.06 11.38
CA LYS A 197 0.95 -26.49 11.12
C LYS A 197 1.35 -27.27 12.37
N GLY A 198 1.48 -26.59 13.50
CA GLY A 198 1.86 -27.15 14.78
C GLY A 198 1.84 -26.09 15.89
N GLU A 199 2.29 -26.50 17.07
CA GLU A 199 2.25 -25.64 18.27
C GLU A 199 3.32 -24.53 18.26
N GLY A 200 4.26 -24.55 17.31
CA GLY A 200 5.35 -23.57 17.21
C GLY A 200 4.90 -22.18 16.73
N LEU A 201 5.55 -21.14 17.25
CA LEU A 201 5.36 -19.73 16.84
C LEU A 201 5.75 -19.46 15.37
N TYR A 202 6.56 -20.35 14.79
CA TYR A 202 7.12 -20.20 13.43
C TYR A 202 6.63 -21.28 12.46
N ASP A 203 5.61 -22.05 12.84
CA ASP A 203 5.06 -23.12 11.99
C ASP A 203 3.82 -22.61 11.25
N ILE A 204 3.96 -21.52 10.49
CA ILE A 204 2.84 -20.86 9.80
C ILE A 204 3.03 -20.95 8.30
N THR A 205 1.99 -21.36 7.60
CA THR A 205 1.94 -21.41 6.13
C THR A 205 1.12 -20.25 5.60
N TRP A 206 1.71 -19.43 4.74
CA TRP A 206 1.02 -18.39 3.98
C TRP A 206 0.53 -18.94 2.64
N SER A 207 -0.71 -18.61 2.25
CA SER A 207 -1.37 -19.04 1.03
C SER A 207 -1.51 -17.91 -0.02
N ASP A 208 -1.22 -16.67 0.37
CA ASP A 208 -1.31 -15.50 -0.49
C ASP A 208 -0.29 -15.48 -1.63
N GLY A 209 0.81 -16.24 -1.49
CA GLY A 209 1.86 -16.42 -2.49
C GLY A 209 2.92 -15.32 -2.51
N TYR A 210 2.91 -14.40 -1.54
CA TYR A 210 3.90 -13.33 -1.46
C TYR A 210 4.30 -12.95 -0.02
N THR A 211 3.64 -13.48 1.02
CA THR A 211 4.09 -13.32 2.40
C THR A 211 5.11 -14.39 2.76
N GLU A 212 6.23 -13.92 3.33
CA GLU A 212 7.30 -14.76 3.83
C GLU A 212 7.78 -14.24 5.19
N GLY A 213 8.41 -15.13 5.96
CA GLY A 213 8.95 -14.80 7.27
C GLY A 213 7.91 -14.73 8.38
N TYR A 214 8.41 -14.35 9.57
CA TYR A 214 7.65 -14.36 10.82
C TYR A 214 7.90 -13.09 11.66
N GLY A 215 8.35 -12.00 11.03
CA GLY A 215 8.67 -10.75 11.74
C GLY A 215 7.47 -10.17 12.49
N ALA A 216 6.25 -10.41 12.00
CA ALA A 216 5.01 -10.01 12.66
C ALA A 216 4.78 -10.70 14.03
N PHE A 217 5.49 -11.79 14.33
CA PHE A 217 5.37 -12.59 15.56
C PHE A 217 6.47 -12.26 16.59
N GLU A 218 7.37 -11.34 16.27
CA GLU A 218 8.40 -10.88 17.21
C GLU A 218 7.77 -10.15 18.42
N ASP A 219 8.54 -9.98 19.50
CA ASP A 219 8.18 -9.15 20.67
C ASP A 219 6.83 -9.43 21.38
N GLU A 220 6.31 -10.65 21.25
CA GLU A 220 5.01 -11.08 21.81
C GLU A 220 3.81 -10.35 21.18
N TRP A 221 3.94 -9.93 19.91
CA TRP A 221 2.83 -9.36 19.13
C TRP A 221 1.80 -10.40 18.67
N ALA A 222 2.12 -11.69 18.80
CA ALA A 222 1.17 -12.77 18.63
C ALA A 222 0.83 -13.43 19.97
N TYR A 223 -0.45 -13.73 20.15
CA TYR A 223 -0.95 -14.61 21.18
C TYR A 223 -1.46 -15.86 20.48
N LEU A 224 -0.66 -16.93 20.52
CA LEU A 224 -1.04 -18.22 19.95
C LEU A 224 -1.31 -19.20 21.09
N ASP A 225 -2.50 -19.79 21.14
CA ASP A 225 -2.83 -20.78 22.14
C ASP A 225 -2.08 -22.11 21.85
N SER A 226 -1.76 -22.84 22.91
CA SER A 226 -1.19 -24.18 22.83
C SER A 226 -1.93 -25.09 23.80
N GLY A 227 -2.56 -26.13 23.27
CA GLY A 227 -3.21 -27.17 24.08
C GLY A 227 -4.71 -27.01 24.31
N LEU A 228 -5.44 -26.28 23.45
CA LEU A 228 -6.90 -26.31 23.46
C LEU A 228 -7.46 -27.61 22.86
N THR A 229 -8.70 -27.95 23.25
CA THR A 229 -9.41 -29.13 22.73
C THR A 229 -9.88 -28.98 21.29
N VAL A 230 -9.95 -27.73 20.81
CA VAL A 230 -10.21 -27.37 19.41
C VAL A 230 -8.93 -26.73 18.91
N ALA A 231 -8.46 -27.18 17.74
CA ALA A 231 -7.27 -26.61 17.13
C ALA A 231 -7.57 -25.19 16.64
N GLU A 232 -6.78 -24.23 17.12
CA GLU A 232 -6.81 -22.83 16.69
C GLU A 232 -5.62 -22.62 15.77
N ASP A 233 -5.82 -22.89 14.48
CA ASP A 233 -4.74 -22.87 13.50
C ASP A 233 -4.81 -21.64 12.57
N CYS A 234 -5.95 -20.97 12.46
CA CYS A 234 -6.12 -19.85 11.53
C CYS A 234 -5.91 -18.52 12.24
N LEU A 235 -5.42 -17.51 11.51
CA LEU A 235 -5.00 -16.25 12.11
C LEU A 235 -5.98 -15.11 11.84
N PHE A 236 -6.12 -14.23 12.83
CA PHE A 236 -6.80 -12.96 12.66
C PHE A 236 -6.13 -11.87 13.49
N VAL A 237 -6.24 -10.61 13.06
CA VAL A 237 -5.70 -9.45 13.78
C VAL A 237 -6.81 -8.84 14.63
N SER A 238 -6.61 -8.79 15.94
CA SER A 238 -7.56 -8.20 16.89
C SER A 238 -6.89 -7.71 18.16
N LYS A 239 -7.59 -6.89 18.94
CA LYS A 239 -7.12 -6.62 20.31
C LYS A 239 -7.42 -7.84 21.18
N THR A 240 -6.39 -8.51 21.67
CA THR A 240 -6.57 -9.56 22.67
C THR A 240 -6.58 -8.97 24.09
N PRO A 241 -7.12 -9.68 25.10
CA PRO A 241 -6.95 -9.32 26.51
C PRO A 241 -5.51 -9.36 27.01
N ARG A 242 -4.57 -9.85 26.18
CA ARG A 242 -3.14 -10.00 26.48
C ARG A 242 -2.33 -9.06 25.56
N LYS A 243 -1.01 -9.18 25.58
CA LYS A 243 -0.10 -8.23 24.92
C LYS A 243 -0.14 -8.33 23.37
N GLY A 244 -0.52 -9.48 22.81
CA GLY A 244 -0.55 -9.73 21.37
C GLY A 244 -1.76 -9.14 20.62
N ILE A 245 -1.57 -8.88 19.33
CA ILE A 245 -2.60 -8.39 18.39
C ILE A 245 -2.87 -9.35 17.22
N ILE A 246 -2.01 -10.33 17.02
CA ILE A 246 -2.30 -11.50 16.17
C ILE A 246 -2.78 -12.59 17.12
N ASP A 247 -3.89 -13.21 16.77
CA ASP A 247 -4.54 -14.23 17.58
C ASP A 247 -4.87 -15.42 16.67
N ASP A 248 -4.71 -16.62 17.18
CA ASP A 248 -5.16 -17.83 16.52
C ASP A 248 -6.60 -18.17 16.92
N VAL A 249 -7.33 -18.73 15.97
CA VAL A 249 -8.73 -19.12 16.14
C VAL A 249 -9.01 -20.41 15.37
N PRO A 250 -10.10 -21.11 15.70
CA PRO A 250 -10.53 -22.25 14.90
C PRO A 250 -10.74 -21.82 13.45
N CYS A 251 -10.21 -22.61 12.51
CA CYS A 251 -10.44 -22.39 11.10
C CYS A 251 -11.92 -22.56 10.74
N GLY A 252 -12.38 -21.84 9.71
CA GLY A 252 -13.76 -21.88 9.22
C GLY A 252 -14.73 -21.06 10.07
N ASP A 253 -14.90 -21.41 11.34
CA ASP A 253 -15.83 -20.72 12.24
C ASP A 253 -15.14 -19.55 12.95
N GLY A 254 -15.39 -18.35 12.45
CA GLY A 254 -15.22 -17.16 13.30
C GLY A 254 -16.16 -17.35 14.48
N ALA A 255 -15.65 -17.39 15.72
CA ALA A 255 -16.41 -17.63 16.95
C ALA A 255 -17.49 -16.56 17.27
N GLY A 256 -18.12 -15.97 16.25
CA GLY A 256 -19.01 -14.81 16.27
C GLY A 256 -18.27 -13.48 16.35
N LEU A 257 -16.94 -13.47 16.26
CA LEU A 257 -16.09 -12.34 16.67
C LEU A 257 -15.31 -11.66 15.53
N PRO A 258 -14.87 -12.35 14.46
CA PRO A 258 -14.30 -11.64 13.31
C PRO A 258 -15.35 -10.75 12.63
N HIS A 259 -14.95 -9.53 12.28
CA HIS A 259 -15.81 -8.51 11.69
C HIS A 259 -15.56 -8.31 10.19
N GLY A 260 -14.51 -8.93 9.65
CA GLY A 260 -14.07 -8.67 8.28
C GLY A 260 -12.76 -9.35 7.93
N VAL A 261 -12.06 -8.78 6.97
CA VAL A 261 -10.85 -9.36 6.36
C VAL A 261 -9.85 -8.28 5.97
N ALA A 262 -8.56 -8.59 6.06
CA ALA A 262 -7.51 -7.86 5.36
C ALA A 262 -7.27 -8.53 4.00
N CYS A 263 -7.53 -7.80 2.91
CA CYS A 263 -7.19 -8.25 1.57
C CYS A 263 -5.89 -7.59 1.11
N GLY A 264 -5.15 -8.28 0.24
CA GLY A 264 -3.91 -7.75 -0.30
C GLY A 264 -3.53 -8.32 -1.67
N TYR A 265 -2.51 -7.69 -2.24
CA TYR A 265 -1.80 -8.17 -3.42
C TYR A 265 -0.36 -7.63 -3.44
N LYS A 266 0.54 -8.38 -4.07
CA LYS A 266 1.88 -7.88 -4.42
C LYS A 266 1.74 -6.83 -5.54
N LEU A 267 2.30 -5.65 -5.33
CA LEU A 267 2.45 -4.66 -6.38
C LEU A 267 3.53 -5.18 -7.34
N GLU A 268 3.11 -5.64 -8.51
CA GLU A 268 4.00 -6.05 -9.61
C GLU A 268 4.77 -4.85 -10.18
#